data_AF-A0A2J0YSI8-F1
#
_entry.id   AF-A0A2J0YSI8-F1
#
_cell.length_a   1.000
_cell.length_b   1.000
_cell.length_c   1.000
_cell.angle_alpha   90.00
_cell.angle_beta   90.00
_cell.angle_gamma   90.00
#
_symmetry.space_group_name_H-M   'P 1'
#
loop_
_entity.id
_entity.type
_entity.pdbx_description
1 polymer ?
#
loop_
_entity_poly.entity_id
_entity_poly.type
_entity_poly.pdbx_seq_one_letter_code
_entity_poly.pdbx_strand_id
1 'polypeptide(L)' 'LRMSFAGASKHVQALERAGLLRRTVKGRSHVCSLEPAPMAEAMQWLRFYEHFWSGRLDALEAALAAHAPRPDSPGEPT' A
#
# COMPACT_ATOMS: atom_id res chain seq x y z
N LEU A 1 14.56 10.61 9.69
CA LEU A 1 15.43 9.84 8.76
C LEU A 1 16.68 10.67 8.45
N ARG A 2 17.88 10.27 8.92
CA ARG A 2 19.15 10.86 8.44
C ARG A 2 19.64 10.02 7.27
N MET A 3 19.78 10.65 6.10
CA MET A 3 20.39 10.05 4.91
C MET A 3 21.57 10.90 4.46
N SER A 4 22.60 10.26 3.90
CA SER A 4 23.71 10.97 3.28
C SER A 4 23.27 11.61 1.97
N PHE A 5 24.01 12.63 1.51
CA PHE A 5 23.75 13.26 0.21
C PHE A 5 23.84 12.26 -0.95
N ALA A 6 24.82 11.34 -0.90
CA ALA A 6 24.92 10.25 -1.87
C ALA A 6 23.69 9.33 -1.84
N GLY A 7 23.15 9.04 -0.65
CA GLY A 7 21.91 8.28 -0.50
C GLY A 7 20.72 9.01 -1.12
N ALA A 8 20.54 10.29 -0.78
CA ALA A 8 19.48 11.12 -1.35
C ALA A 8 19.59 11.20 -2.90
N SER A 9 20.79 11.36 -3.44
CA SER A 9 21.04 11.40 -4.89
C SER A 9 20.65 10.08 -5.57
N LYS A 10 20.99 8.93 -4.97
CA LYS A 10 20.56 7.61 -5.46
C LYS A 10 19.04 7.47 -5.46
N HIS A 11 18.36 7.91 -4.40
CA HIS A 11 16.89 7.89 -4.35
C HIS A 11 16.25 8.78 -5.41
N VAL A 12 16.76 10.00 -5.60
CA VAL A 12 16.28 10.90 -6.65
C VAL A 12 16.46 10.27 -8.03
N GLN A 13 17.61 9.65 -8.31
CA GLN A 13 17.83 8.94 -9.59
C GLN A 13 16.88 7.75 -9.77
N ALA A 14 16.62 6.98 -8.72
CA ALA A 14 15.69 5.86 -8.78
C ALA A 14 14.27 6.32 -9.10
N LEU A 15 13.81 7.40 -8.44
CA LEU A 15 12.48 7.99 -8.68
C LEU A 15 12.37 8.60 -10.09
N GLU A 16 13.43 9.25 -10.57
CA GLU A 16 13.49 9.80 -11.94
C GLU A 16 13.40 8.68 -12.99
N ARG A 17 14.12 7.56 -12.80
CA ARG A 17 14.05 6.39 -13.70
C ARG A 17 12.67 5.74 -13.71
N ALA A 18 11.97 5.75 -12.58
CA ALA A 18 10.60 5.25 -12.48
C ALA A 18 9.56 6.24 -13.04
N GLY A 19 9.99 7.41 -13.53
CA GLY A 19 9.09 8.47 -14.00
C GLY A 19 8.35 9.22 -12.89
N LEU A 20 8.59 8.88 -11.62
CA LEU A 20 7.90 9.45 -10.45
C LEU A 20 8.44 10.82 -10.02
N LEU A 21 9.52 11.29 -10.66
CA LEU A 21 10.16 12.55 -10.35
C LEU A 21 10.71 13.19 -11.62
N ARG A 22 10.49 14.50 -11.76
CA ARG A 22 11.12 15.35 -12.77
C ARG A 22 12.20 16.21 -12.13
N ARG A 23 13.40 16.17 -12.69
CA ARG A 23 14.51 17.04 -12.28
C ARG A 23 14.75 18.14 -13.31
N THR A 24 14.90 19.38 -12.84
CA THR A 24 15.27 20.53 -13.66
C THR A 24 16.45 21.25 -13.04
N VAL A 25 17.48 21.52 -13.83
CA VAL A 25 18.67 22.26 -13.39
C VAL A 25 18.39 23.75 -13.53
N LYS A 26 18.46 24.49 -12.42
CA LYS A 26 18.40 25.95 -12.37
C LYS A 26 19.73 26.49 -11.85
N GLY A 27 20.64 26.82 -12.77
CA GLY A 27 22.00 27.25 -12.43
C GLY A 27 22.75 26.16 -11.68
N ARG A 28 23.10 26.42 -10.42
CA ARG A 28 23.80 25.46 -9.53
C ARG A 28 22.85 24.58 -8.70
N SER A 29 21.53 24.81 -8.81
CA SER A 29 20.53 24.13 -8.00
C SER A 29 19.73 23.13 -8.83
N HIS A 30 19.46 21.96 -8.26
CA HIS A 30 18.60 20.94 -8.85
C HIS A 30 17.23 21.06 -8.21
N VAL A 31 16.21 21.40 -9.00
CA VAL A 31 14.82 21.44 -8.57
C VAL A 31 14.18 20.10 -8.93
N CYS A 32 13.64 19.41 -7.93
CA CYS A 32 12.98 18.12 -8.07
C CYS A 32 11.48 18.30 -7.83
N SER A 33 10.65 17.87 -8.78
CA SER A 33 9.19 17.88 -8.67
C SER A 33 8.67 16.45 -8.77
N LEU A 34 7.71 16.07 -7.91
CA LEU A 34 7.09 14.75 -7.95
C LEU A 34 6.09 14.68 -9.11
N GLU A 35 6.06 13.52 -9.77
CA GLU A 35 5.15 13.21 -10.87
C GLU A 35 4.29 12.01 -10.44
N PRO A 36 3.05 12.22 -9.99
CA PRO A 36 2.22 11.16 -9.43
C PRO A 36 1.61 10.26 -10.51
N ALA A 37 1.59 10.70 -11.76
CA ALA A 37 0.88 10.02 -12.85
C ALA A 37 1.31 8.55 -13.05
N PRO A 38 2.61 8.20 -13.05
CA PRO A 38 3.02 6.79 -13.19
C PRO A 38 2.61 5.91 -12.01
N MET A 39 2.36 6.49 -10.83
CA MET A 39 1.86 5.74 -9.67
C MET A 39 0.39 5.30 -9.85
N ALA A 40 -0.36 5.95 -10.75
CA ALA A 40 -1.78 5.69 -10.91
C ALA A 40 -2.09 4.27 -11.38
N GLU A 41 -1.25 3.70 -12.26
CA GLU A 41 -1.40 2.32 -12.75
C GLU A 41 -1.19 1.30 -11.62
N ALA A 42 -0.08 1.46 -10.86
CA ALA A 42 0.19 0.62 -9.70
C ALA A 42 -0.96 0.69 -8.67
N MET A 43 -1.50 1.89 -8.44
CA MET A 43 -2.64 2.07 -7.54
C MET A 43 -3.92 1.41 -8.05
N GLN A 44 -4.18 1.42 -9.37
CA GLN A 44 -5.32 0.71 -9.95
C GLN A 44 -5.20 -0.79 -9.73
N TRP A 45 -4.01 -1.36 -9.96
CA TRP A 45 -3.74 -2.76 -9.73
C TRP A 45 -3.93 -3.15 -8.25
N LEU A 46 -3.41 -2.34 -7.32
CA LEU A 46 -3.59 -2.56 -5.89
C LEU A 46 -5.07 -2.54 -5.49
N ARG A 47 -5.85 -1.56 -5.96
CA ARG A 47 -7.29 -1.47 -5.67
C ARG A 47 -8.08 -2.66 -6.18
N PHE A 48 -7.70 -3.22 -7.33
CA PHE A 48 -8.33 -4.42 -7.87
C PHE A 48 -8.14 -5.60 -6.90
N TYR A 49 -6.92 -5.82 -6.43
CA TYR A 49 -6.63 -6.90 -5.49
C TYR A 49 -7.23 -6.65 -4.10
N GLU A 50 -7.25 -5.41 -3.65
CA GLU A 50 -7.92 -5.01 -2.41
C GLU A 50 -9.39 -5.47 -2.44
N HIS A 51 -10.17 -5.08 -3.46
CA HIS A 51 -11.57 -5.48 -3.58
C HIS A 51 -11.75 -7.01 -3.66
N PHE A 52 -10.87 -7.67 -4.41
CA PHE A 52 -10.91 -9.12 -4.55
C PHE A 52 -10.70 -9.85 -3.21
N TRP A 53 -9.76 -9.38 -2.39
CA TRP A 53 -9.49 -9.99 -1.09
C TRP A 53 -10.50 -9.59 -0.04
N SER A 54 -10.96 -8.33 0.00
CA SER A 54 -11.98 -7.87 0.93
C SER A 54 -13.22 -8.75 0.89
N GLY A 55 -13.81 -8.97 -0.29
CA GLY A 55 -15.02 -9.80 -0.40
C GLY A 55 -14.80 -11.27 0.01
N ARG A 56 -13.60 -11.81 -0.21
CA ARG A 56 -13.26 -13.18 0.23
C ARG A 56 -13.11 -13.27 1.75
N LEU A 57 -12.52 -12.25 2.35
CA LEU A 57 -12.36 -12.16 3.80
C LEU A 57 -13.71 -11.95 4.49
N ASP A 58 -14.59 -11.13 3.93
CA ASP A 58 -15.96 -10.94 4.43
C ASP A 58 -16.75 -12.26 4.39
N ALA A 59 -16.64 -13.02 3.30
CA ALA A 59 -17.28 -14.33 3.19
C ALA A 59 -16.71 -15.35 4.18
N LEU A 60 -15.39 -15.31 4.43
CA LEU A 60 -14.74 -16.16 5.42
C LEU A 60 -15.21 -15.79 6.84
N GLU A 61 -15.28 -14.50 7.17
CA GLU A 61 -15.80 -14.00 8.44
C GLU A 61 -17.23 -14.50 8.67
N ALA A 62 -18.11 -14.36 7.67
CA ALA A 62 -19.48 -14.84 7.75
C ALA A 62 -19.57 -16.37 7.96
N ALA A 63 -18.74 -17.15 7.27
CA ALA A 63 -18.70 -18.60 7.41
C ALA A 63 -18.22 -19.03 8.80
N LEU A 64 -17.21 -18.34 9.36
CA LEU A 64 -16.73 -18.59 10.71
C LEU A 64 -17.77 -18.21 11.77
N ALA A 65 -18.47 -17.07 11.59
CA ALA A 65 -19.55 -16.66 12.48
C ALA A 65 -20.73 -17.66 12.47
N ALA A 66 -21.07 -18.20 11.30
CA ALA A 66 -22.11 -19.23 11.17
C ALA A 66 -21.74 -20.55 11.85
N HIS A 67 -20.44 -20.84 11.99
CA HIS A 67 -19.93 -22.04 12.66
C HIS A 67 -19.50 -21.79 14.11
N ALA A 68 -19.66 -20.56 14.62
CA ALA A 68 -19.37 -20.28 16.01
C ALA A 68 -20.32 -21.09 16.91
N PRO A 69 -19.82 -21.80 17.94
CA PRO A 69 -20.68 -22.49 18.88
C PRO A 69 -21.62 -21.48 19.54
N ARG A 70 -22.91 -21.82 19.57
CA ARG A 70 -23.96 -20.97 20.14
C ARG A 70 -23.69 -20.78 21.64
N PRO A 71 -23.72 -19.54 22.19
CA PRO A 71 -23.49 -19.29 23.61
C PRO A 71 -24.76 -19.62 24.42
N ASP A 72 -25.17 -20.89 24.39
CA ASP A 72 -26.29 -21.46 25.14
C ASP A 72 -26.15 -22.99 25.16
N SER A 73 -25.03 -23.47 25.70
CA SER A 73 -25.09 -24.62 26.60
C SER A 73 -25.03 -24.07 28.02
N PRO A 74 -26.17 -23.94 28.71
CA PRO A 74 -26.16 -23.80 30.15
C PRO A 74 -25.39 -24.99 30.71
N GLY A 75 -24.40 -24.74 31.57
CA GLY A 75 -23.60 -25.80 32.18
C GLY A 75 -24.49 -26.93 32.71
N GLU A 76 -24.15 -28.16 32.35
CA GLU A 76 -24.65 -29.34 33.05
C GLU A 76 -24.21 -29.26 34.51
N PRO A 77 -25.13 -29.28 35.48
CA PRO A 77 -24.79 -29.55 36.86
C PRO A 77 -24.77 -31.06 37.06
N THR A 78 -23.62 -31.63 37.42
CA THR A 78 -23.56 -32.84 38.25
C THR A 78 -22.31 -32.80 39.11
#